data_AF-A0A5J4ZYQ2-F1
#
_entry.id   AF-A0A5J4ZYQ2-F1
#
_cell.length_a   1.000
_cell.length_b   1.000
_cell.length_c   1.000
_cell.angle_alpha   90.00
_cell.angle_beta   90.00
_cell.angle_gamma   90.00
#
_symmetry.space_group_name_H-M   'P 1'
#
loop_
_entity.id
_entity.type
_entity.pdbx_description
1 polymer ?
#
loop_
_entity_poly.entity_id
_entity_poly.type
_entity_poly.pdbx_seq_one_letter_code
_entity_poly.pdbx_strand_id
1 'polypeptide(L)'
;MGFALEYCCSFLCVMVLLPALCYSDQDTFVSSRATFYGSPDCLGTPTGACGFGEYGRTVNGGQVSGVSRLYKNGTGCGACYQVRCKNPQYCTDDGVKLVVTDYGEGDNTDFILSVRAYTQLALPNMAVELLAYGVVDIEYRRIPCHYPGSNLIFKVHDQSRFPEYLASSYLVPRWHKRHHSRRIVAGRLPGMEGDAQGIWGSMGHVKPTNWCT
;
A
#
# COMPACT_ATOMS: atom_id res chain seq x y z
N MET A 1 37.24 27.68 36.07
CA MET A 1 37.39 26.82 34.87
C MET A 1 36.43 25.61 34.85
N GLY A 2 35.41 25.53 35.74
CA GLY A 2 34.50 24.37 35.80
C GLY A 2 33.24 24.48 34.92
N PHE A 3 32.71 25.69 34.70
CA PHE A 3 31.44 25.90 34.00
C PHE A 3 31.46 25.48 32.51
N ALA A 4 32.60 25.65 31.82
CA ALA A 4 32.71 25.28 30.41
C ALA A 4 32.62 23.75 30.16
N LEU A 5 32.99 22.94 31.16
CA LEU A 5 33.02 21.47 31.02
C LEU A 5 31.62 20.86 31.16
N GLU A 6 30.77 21.41 32.03
CA GLU A 6 29.37 20.98 32.19
C GLU A 6 28.51 21.30 30.98
N TYR A 7 28.64 22.50 30.40
CA TYR A 7 27.91 22.87 29.18
C TYR A 7 28.35 22.05 27.97
N CYS A 8 29.64 21.67 27.89
CA CYS A 8 30.17 20.84 26.81
C CYS A 8 29.65 19.40 26.89
N CYS A 9 29.63 18.79 28.08
CA CYS A 9 29.03 17.46 28.30
C CYS A 9 27.52 17.44 28.01
N SER A 10 26.79 18.50 28.39
CA SER A 10 25.36 18.62 28.10
C SER A 10 25.08 18.72 26.59
N PHE A 11 25.81 19.57 25.86
CA PHE A 11 25.67 19.68 24.40
C PHE A 11 26.07 18.39 23.67
N LEU A 12 27.13 17.71 24.12
CA LEU A 12 27.53 16.41 23.58
C LEU A 12 26.45 15.34 23.82
N CYS A 13 25.87 15.26 25.02
CA CYS A 13 24.78 14.34 25.31
C CYS A 13 23.55 14.61 24.43
N VAL A 14 23.17 15.88 24.24
CA VAL A 14 22.04 16.28 23.38
C VAL A 14 22.31 15.87 21.92
N MET A 15 23.50 16.14 21.38
CA MET A 15 23.86 15.78 20.00
C MET A 15 23.98 14.26 19.77
N VAL A 16 24.28 13.47 20.80
CA VAL A 16 24.35 11.99 20.72
C VAL A 16 22.99 11.32 20.99
N LEU A 17 22.13 11.89 21.83
CA LEU A 17 20.83 11.30 22.20
C LEU A 17 19.69 11.65 21.22
N LEU A 18 19.72 12.82 20.57
CA LEU A 18 18.70 13.21 19.57
C LEU A 18 18.67 12.30 18.32
N PRO A 19 19.79 11.82 17.76
CA PRO A 19 19.78 10.87 16.66
C PRO A 19 19.16 9.51 17.02
N ALA A 20 19.25 9.08 18.28
CA ALA A 20 18.65 7.82 18.74
C ALA A 20 17.11 7.89 18.78
N LEU A 21 16.54 9.05 19.07
CA LEU A 21 15.09 9.30 19.02
C LEU A 21 14.55 9.42 17.59
N CYS A 22 15.44 9.60 16.60
CA CYS A 22 15.10 9.76 15.19
C CYS A 22 15.22 8.45 14.37
N TYR A 23 15.43 7.30 15.02
CA TYR A 23 15.30 6.00 14.36
C TYR A 23 13.84 5.82 13.96
N SER A 24 13.52 6.24 12.74
CA SER A 24 12.20 6.12 12.17
C SER A 24 11.87 4.63 12.10
N ASP A 25 10.91 4.26 12.93
CA ASP A 25 10.35 2.93 13.07
C ASP A 25 9.63 2.50 11.78
N GLN A 26 10.40 2.11 10.75
CA GLN A 26 9.88 1.55 9.50
C GLN A 26 9.92 0.01 9.48
N ASP A 27 10.42 -0.62 10.54
CA ASP A 27 10.53 -2.08 10.62
C ASP A 27 9.46 -2.73 11.50
N THR A 28 8.72 -1.98 12.31
CA THR A 28 7.61 -2.53 13.09
C THR A 28 6.38 -2.79 12.24
N PHE A 29 5.72 -3.90 12.56
CA PHE A 29 4.44 -4.27 11.98
C PHE A 29 3.30 -3.61 12.76
N VAL A 30 2.30 -3.14 12.03
CA VAL A 30 1.05 -2.59 12.56
C VAL A 30 -0.04 -3.64 12.43
N SER A 31 -0.73 -3.95 13.54
CA SER A 31 -1.86 -4.90 13.52
C SER A 31 -3.09 -4.28 12.84
N SER A 32 -3.79 -5.08 12.05
CA SER A 32 -5.03 -4.70 11.36
C SER A 32 -5.82 -5.95 10.95
N ARG A 33 -6.84 -5.78 10.10
CA ARG A 33 -7.65 -6.84 9.51
C ARG A 33 -7.67 -6.70 8.00
N ALA A 34 -7.80 -7.84 7.33
CA ALA A 34 -7.87 -7.93 5.88
C ALA A 34 -8.98 -8.86 5.42
N THR A 35 -9.54 -8.54 4.26
CA THR A 35 -10.45 -9.41 3.51
C THR A 35 -10.07 -9.40 2.04
N PHE A 36 -10.90 -9.95 1.17
CA PHE A 36 -10.64 -10.01 -0.26
C PHE A 36 -11.85 -9.62 -1.09
N TYR A 37 -11.61 -9.21 -2.34
CA TYR A 37 -12.63 -9.05 -3.36
C TYR A 37 -12.40 -10.01 -4.53
N GLY A 38 -13.48 -10.42 -5.17
CA GLY A 38 -13.45 -11.29 -6.35
C GLY A 38 -13.28 -10.51 -7.65
N SER A 39 -12.56 -11.11 -8.60
CA SER A 39 -12.44 -10.67 -10.00
C SER A 39 -12.43 -11.90 -10.92
N PRO A 40 -12.81 -11.77 -12.21
CA PRO A 40 -12.89 -12.90 -13.12
C PRO A 40 -11.59 -13.69 -13.33
N ASP A 41 -10.45 -13.02 -13.18
CA ASP A 41 -9.10 -13.55 -13.36
C ASP A 41 -8.34 -13.67 -12.03
N CYS A 42 -9.01 -13.44 -10.90
CA CYS A 42 -8.45 -13.43 -9.54
C CYS A 42 -7.40 -12.33 -9.28
N LEU A 43 -7.20 -11.43 -10.23
CA LEU A 43 -6.26 -10.30 -10.14
C LEU A 43 -6.99 -9.07 -9.57
N GLY A 44 -6.43 -7.88 -9.79
CA GLY A 44 -7.14 -6.65 -9.42
C GLY A 44 -8.26 -6.24 -10.37
N THR A 45 -8.84 -5.06 -10.12
CA THR A 45 -9.80 -4.43 -11.03
C THR A 45 -9.14 -3.30 -11.84
N PRO A 46 -9.59 -3.03 -13.08
CA PRO A 46 -9.08 -1.91 -13.87
C PRO A 46 -9.63 -0.55 -13.38
N THR A 47 -10.74 -0.56 -12.64
CA THR A 47 -11.51 0.63 -12.23
C THR A 47 -11.16 1.11 -10.82
N GLY A 48 -10.02 0.71 -10.25
CA GLY A 48 -9.64 1.13 -8.92
C GLY A 48 -9.44 2.65 -8.80
N ALA A 49 -9.69 3.20 -7.61
CA ALA A 49 -9.65 4.62 -7.28
C ALA A 49 -8.27 5.29 -7.48
N CYS A 50 -7.20 4.52 -7.67
CA CYS A 50 -5.89 5.06 -8.04
C CYS A 50 -5.75 5.35 -9.55
N GLY A 51 -6.74 4.96 -10.37
CA GLY A 51 -6.78 5.31 -11.79
C GLY A 51 -5.75 4.59 -12.67
N PHE A 52 -5.13 3.51 -12.19
CA PHE A 52 -4.09 2.79 -12.94
C PHE A 52 -4.63 2.02 -14.17
N GLY A 53 -5.94 1.80 -14.28
CA GLY A 53 -6.52 1.10 -15.43
C GLY A 53 -6.08 -0.36 -15.49
N GLU A 54 -5.92 -0.87 -16.70
CA GLU A 54 -5.54 -2.26 -16.97
C GLU A 54 -4.18 -2.66 -16.38
N TYR A 55 -3.27 -1.71 -16.24
CA TYR A 55 -2.00 -1.96 -15.56
C TYR A 55 -2.19 -2.21 -14.06
N GLY A 56 -3.14 -1.51 -13.43
CA GLY A 56 -3.42 -1.60 -12.00
C GLY A 56 -3.86 -2.99 -11.56
N ARG A 57 -4.56 -3.75 -12.40
CA ARG A 57 -4.97 -5.11 -12.04
C ARG A 57 -3.83 -6.13 -12.06
N THR A 58 -2.80 -5.92 -12.89
CA THR A 58 -1.72 -6.89 -13.13
C THR A 58 -0.40 -6.50 -12.49
N VAL A 59 -0.27 -5.27 -11.99
CA VAL A 59 0.94 -4.81 -11.30
C VAL A 59 1.32 -5.78 -10.18
N ASN A 60 2.62 -6.04 -10.05
CA ASN A 60 3.15 -7.00 -9.08
C ASN A 60 2.52 -8.41 -9.23
N GLY A 61 2.22 -8.81 -10.47
CA GLY A 61 1.57 -10.09 -10.78
C GLY A 61 0.16 -10.20 -10.22
N GLY A 62 -0.56 -9.08 -10.07
CA GLY A 62 -1.91 -9.01 -9.51
C GLY A 62 -1.99 -9.17 -7.99
N GLN A 63 -0.86 -9.07 -7.30
CA GLN A 63 -0.82 -8.95 -5.84
C GLN A 63 -1.11 -7.50 -5.45
N VAL A 64 -2.38 -7.15 -5.41
CA VAL A 64 -2.85 -5.78 -5.24
C VAL A 64 -3.93 -5.69 -4.17
N SER A 65 -4.16 -4.47 -3.66
CA SER A 65 -5.15 -4.25 -2.62
C SER A 65 -5.79 -2.86 -2.73
N GLY A 66 -7.08 -2.81 -2.40
CA GLY A 66 -7.73 -1.59 -1.95
C GLY A 66 -7.47 -1.36 -0.47
N VAL A 67 -7.28 -0.11 -0.07
CA VAL A 67 -7.03 0.26 1.33
C VAL A 67 -8.00 1.33 1.82
N SER A 68 -8.31 1.32 3.12
CA SER A 68 -9.17 2.34 3.74
C SER A 68 -8.33 3.54 4.22
N ARG A 69 -7.88 3.52 5.48
CA ARG A 69 -7.14 4.61 6.15
C ARG A 69 -5.81 4.94 5.46
N LEU A 70 -5.21 3.97 4.77
CA LEU A 70 -3.94 4.15 4.07
C LEU A 70 -4.10 4.83 2.69
N TYR A 71 -5.33 4.95 2.16
CA TYR A 71 -5.57 5.57 0.86
C TYR A 71 -5.19 7.06 0.87
N LYS A 72 -5.50 7.75 1.98
CA LYS A 72 -5.14 9.15 2.24
C LYS A 72 -5.40 10.07 1.03
N ASN A 73 -6.63 10.04 0.53
CA ASN A 73 -7.06 10.79 -0.65
C ASN A 73 -6.13 10.57 -1.86
N GLY A 74 -5.79 9.32 -2.13
CA GLY A 74 -4.93 8.92 -3.25
C GLY A 74 -3.42 9.03 -3.00
N THR A 75 -2.96 9.67 -1.91
CA THR A 75 -1.51 9.74 -1.62
C THR A 75 -0.91 8.39 -1.25
N GLY A 76 -1.74 7.41 -0.87
CA GLY A 76 -1.34 6.01 -0.67
C GLY A 76 -1.21 5.19 -1.96
N CYS A 77 -1.68 5.69 -3.10
CA CYS A 77 -1.66 4.96 -4.37
C CYS A 77 -0.22 4.60 -4.79
N GLY A 78 -0.04 3.35 -5.22
CA GLY A 78 1.26 2.81 -5.61
C GLY A 78 2.21 2.53 -4.45
N ALA A 79 1.81 2.73 -3.20
CA ALA A 79 2.59 2.29 -2.04
C ALA A 79 2.62 0.76 -1.96
N CYS A 80 3.73 0.20 -1.48
CA CYS A 80 3.89 -1.23 -1.27
C CYS A 80 3.92 -1.57 0.20
N TYR A 81 3.28 -2.70 0.53
CA TYR A 81 3.19 -3.21 1.89
C TYR A 81 3.54 -4.69 1.90
N GLN A 82 4.24 -5.12 2.96
CA GLN A 82 4.26 -6.52 3.34
C GLN A 82 3.12 -6.73 4.33
N VAL A 83 2.24 -7.67 4.02
CA VAL A 83 1.08 -8.05 4.83
C VAL A 83 1.25 -9.50 5.24
N ARG A 84 1.18 -9.79 6.54
CA ARG A 84 1.28 -11.12 7.11
C ARG A 84 0.00 -11.43 7.86
N CYS A 85 -0.51 -12.64 7.73
CA CYS A 85 -1.65 -13.09 8.49
C CYS A 85 -1.17 -13.68 9.83
N LYS A 86 -1.91 -13.40 10.91
CA LYS A 86 -1.51 -13.76 12.28
C LYS A 86 -1.95 -15.16 12.70
N ASN A 87 -2.76 -15.86 11.89
CA ASN A 87 -3.24 -17.20 12.19
C ASN A 87 -2.30 -18.27 11.62
N PRO A 88 -1.46 -18.93 12.45
CA PRO A 88 -0.47 -19.90 11.99
C PRO A 88 -1.10 -21.20 11.47
N GLN A 89 -2.37 -21.46 11.76
CA GLN A 89 -3.06 -22.65 11.26
C GLN A 89 -3.29 -22.56 9.74
N TYR A 90 -3.51 -21.36 9.22
CA TYR A 90 -3.85 -21.14 7.82
C TYR A 90 -2.76 -20.42 7.06
N CYS A 91 -1.90 -19.64 7.72
CA CYS A 91 -1.10 -18.62 7.07
C CYS A 91 0.42 -18.89 7.12
N THR A 92 1.11 -18.43 6.08
CA THR A 92 2.57 -18.43 6.01
C THR A 92 3.15 -17.28 6.84
N ASP A 93 4.35 -17.50 7.37
CA ASP A 93 5.07 -16.46 8.09
C ASP A 93 5.57 -15.34 7.17
N ASP A 94 5.83 -15.59 5.90
CA ASP A 94 6.36 -14.57 4.99
C ASP A 94 5.31 -13.54 4.56
N GLY A 95 4.05 -13.98 4.50
CA GLY A 95 2.93 -13.19 4.00
C GLY A 95 3.07 -12.81 2.52
N VAL A 96 2.38 -11.74 2.12
CA VAL A 96 2.35 -11.25 0.73
C VAL A 96 2.90 -9.83 0.64
N LYS A 97 3.58 -9.52 -0.45
CA LYS A 97 3.99 -8.15 -0.80
C LYS A 97 3.01 -7.63 -1.84
N LEU A 98 2.30 -6.55 -1.53
CA LEU A 98 1.24 -6.05 -2.39
C LEU A 98 1.40 -4.56 -2.72
N VAL A 99 0.69 -4.13 -3.77
CA VAL A 99 0.64 -2.73 -4.22
C VAL A 99 -0.76 -2.18 -3.96
N VAL A 100 -0.83 -0.95 -3.45
CA VAL A 100 -2.09 -0.22 -3.30
C VAL A 100 -2.55 0.30 -4.65
N THR A 101 -3.70 -0.17 -5.13
CA THR A 101 -4.26 0.20 -6.44
C THR A 101 -5.68 0.72 -6.37
N ASP A 102 -6.29 0.67 -5.19
CA ASP A 102 -7.69 1.04 -4.99
C ASP A 102 -7.94 1.63 -3.60
N TYR A 103 -9.12 2.21 -3.42
CA TYR A 103 -9.73 2.49 -2.14
C TYR A 103 -10.76 1.41 -1.84
N GLY A 104 -10.86 0.99 -0.59
CA GLY A 104 -11.89 0.05 -0.18
C GLY A 104 -12.08 0.06 1.32
N GLU A 105 -13.33 -0.06 1.76
CA GLU A 105 -13.71 -0.11 3.16
C GLU A 105 -14.59 -1.36 3.39
N GLY A 106 -14.16 -2.20 4.32
CA GLY A 106 -14.92 -3.38 4.77
C GLY A 106 -15.21 -3.29 6.27
N ASP A 107 -15.69 -4.38 6.87
CA ASP A 107 -15.94 -4.44 8.31
C ASP A 107 -14.64 -4.39 9.12
N ASN A 108 -14.25 -3.17 9.50
CA ASN A 108 -13.04 -2.89 10.26
C ASN A 108 -11.75 -3.45 9.63
N THR A 109 -11.69 -3.47 8.29
CA THR A 109 -10.51 -3.90 7.51
C THR A 109 -9.77 -2.70 6.93
N ASP A 110 -8.43 -2.70 7.05
CA ASP A 110 -7.60 -1.71 6.36
C ASP A 110 -7.22 -2.14 4.94
N PHE A 111 -7.28 -3.44 4.66
CA PHE A 111 -6.90 -4.03 3.39
C PHE A 111 -8.01 -4.90 2.83
N ILE A 112 -8.31 -4.71 1.55
CA ILE A 112 -9.17 -5.58 0.74
C ILE A 112 -8.31 -6.06 -0.42
N LEU A 113 -7.86 -7.31 -0.35
CA LEU A 113 -6.88 -7.90 -1.25
C LEU A 113 -7.56 -8.46 -2.51
N SER A 114 -6.84 -8.54 -3.62
CA SER A 114 -7.25 -9.44 -4.70
C SER A 114 -7.24 -10.89 -4.20
N VAL A 115 -8.05 -11.77 -4.80
CA VAL A 115 -8.04 -13.20 -4.45
C VAL A 115 -6.63 -13.77 -4.55
N ARG A 116 -5.86 -13.40 -5.58
CA ARG A 116 -4.47 -13.84 -5.76
C ARG A 116 -3.53 -13.38 -4.64
N ALA A 117 -3.69 -12.17 -4.12
CA ALA A 117 -2.89 -11.72 -2.97
C ALA A 117 -3.33 -12.42 -1.68
N TYR A 118 -4.64 -12.61 -1.50
CA TYR A 118 -5.20 -13.20 -0.30
C TYR A 118 -4.83 -14.68 -0.15
N THR A 119 -4.89 -15.47 -1.23
CA THR A 119 -4.51 -16.89 -1.19
C THR A 119 -3.00 -17.10 -0.97
N GLN A 120 -2.15 -16.13 -1.30
CA GLN A 120 -0.72 -16.19 -0.98
C GLN A 120 -0.41 -15.99 0.50
N LEU A 121 -1.35 -15.47 1.29
CA LEU A 121 -1.22 -15.50 2.74
C LEU A 121 -1.31 -16.95 3.26
N ALA A 122 -1.97 -17.85 2.53
CA ALA A 122 -2.23 -19.20 3.00
C ALA A 122 -1.00 -20.11 2.90
N LEU A 123 -0.94 -21.09 3.80
CA LEU A 123 -0.07 -22.26 3.68
C LEU A 123 -0.41 -23.05 2.41
N PRO A 124 0.53 -23.88 1.90
CA PRO A 124 0.24 -24.81 0.83
C PRO A 124 -1.02 -25.64 1.14
N ASN A 125 -1.96 -25.67 0.21
CA ASN A 125 -3.26 -26.35 0.31
C ASN A 125 -4.26 -25.79 1.35
N MET A 126 -4.02 -24.61 1.92
CA MET A 126 -4.96 -23.94 2.85
C MET A 126 -5.71 -22.75 2.23
N ALA A 127 -5.56 -22.53 0.92
CA ALA A 127 -6.13 -21.36 0.25
C ALA A 127 -7.66 -21.35 0.29
N VAL A 128 -8.32 -22.52 0.13
CA VAL A 128 -9.78 -22.63 0.13
C VAL A 128 -10.33 -22.36 1.53
N GLU A 129 -9.67 -22.90 2.55
CA GLU A 129 -10.00 -22.72 3.96
C GLU A 129 -9.84 -21.27 4.38
N LEU A 130 -8.74 -20.62 3.95
CA LEU A 130 -8.50 -19.20 4.23
C LEU A 130 -9.56 -18.31 3.55
N LEU A 131 -9.94 -18.63 2.31
CA LEU A 131 -11.03 -17.93 1.60
C LEU A 131 -12.38 -18.11 2.31
N ALA A 132 -12.67 -19.32 2.80
CA ALA A 132 -13.87 -19.59 3.58
C ALA A 132 -13.88 -18.84 4.92
N TYR A 133 -12.72 -18.55 5.50
CA TYR A 133 -12.59 -17.75 6.73
C TYR A 133 -12.98 -16.27 6.51
N GLY A 134 -12.81 -15.74 5.30
CA GLY A 134 -13.33 -14.44 4.88
C GLY A 134 -12.53 -13.21 5.35
N VAL A 135 -12.45 -12.98 6.66
CA VAL A 135 -11.76 -11.83 7.27
C VAL A 135 -10.72 -12.32 8.25
N VAL A 136 -9.44 -11.97 8.02
CA VAL A 136 -8.31 -12.41 8.85
C VAL A 136 -7.65 -11.25 9.57
N ASP A 137 -7.15 -11.53 10.78
CA ASP A 137 -6.25 -10.62 11.48
C ASP A 137 -4.87 -10.66 10.81
N ILE A 138 -4.37 -9.48 10.48
CA ILE A 138 -3.10 -9.29 9.82
C ILE A 138 -2.20 -8.37 10.61
N GLU A 139 -0.94 -8.37 10.22
CA GLU A 139 0.01 -7.33 10.55
C GLU A 139 0.66 -6.86 9.24
N TYR A 140 0.92 -5.56 9.13
CA TYR A 140 1.49 -4.99 7.92
C TYR A 140 2.58 -3.98 8.20
N ARG A 141 3.47 -3.78 7.23
CA ARG A 141 4.46 -2.70 7.24
C ARG A 141 4.71 -2.18 5.84
N ARG A 142 5.09 -0.91 5.75
CA ARG A 142 5.41 -0.29 4.45
C ARG A 142 6.78 -0.77 3.98
N ILE A 143 6.84 -1.24 2.74
CA ILE A 143 8.09 -1.70 2.12
C ILE A 143 8.41 -0.91 0.85
N PRO A 144 9.67 -0.86 0.42
CA PRO A 144 10.02 -0.35 -0.89
C PRO A 144 9.43 -1.23 -2.02
N CYS A 145 8.81 -0.60 -3.01
CA CYS A 145 8.26 -1.30 -4.18
C CYS A 145 9.35 -1.87 -5.10
N HIS A 146 9.19 -3.11 -5.57
CA HIS A 146 10.10 -3.72 -6.52
C HIS A 146 9.35 -4.14 -7.78
N TYR A 147 9.65 -3.50 -8.91
CA TYR A 147 9.08 -3.83 -10.21
C TYR A 147 10.22 -4.23 -11.15
N PRO A 148 10.57 -5.52 -11.25
CA PRO A 148 11.65 -5.97 -12.11
C PRO A 148 11.35 -5.63 -13.58
N GLY A 149 12.33 -5.06 -14.27
CA GLY A 149 12.23 -4.74 -15.70
C GLY A 149 11.30 -3.57 -16.07
N SER A 150 10.69 -2.89 -15.09
CA SER A 150 9.80 -1.74 -15.34
C SER A 150 10.47 -0.43 -14.91
N ASN A 151 10.51 0.54 -15.82
CA ASN A 151 10.86 1.93 -15.48
C ASN A 151 9.64 2.66 -14.89
N LEU A 152 9.83 3.89 -14.43
CA LEU A 152 8.76 4.81 -14.01
C LEU A 152 7.61 4.80 -15.03
N ILE A 153 6.41 4.41 -14.58
CA ILE A 153 5.22 4.34 -15.44
C ILE A 153 4.40 5.59 -15.21
N PHE A 154 4.09 6.31 -16.29
CA PHE A 154 3.17 7.44 -16.30
C PHE A 154 1.93 7.08 -17.10
N LYS A 155 0.76 7.37 -16.53
CA LYS A 155 -0.51 7.31 -17.26
C LYS A 155 -1.12 8.71 -17.27
N VAL A 156 -1.36 9.23 -18.47
CA VAL A 156 -2.15 10.45 -18.67
C VAL A 156 -3.62 10.06 -18.73
N HIS A 157 -4.46 10.76 -17.97
CA HIS A 157 -5.88 10.49 -17.90
C HIS A 157 -6.60 11.08 -19.12
N ASP A 158 -7.65 10.40 -19.60
CA ASP A 158 -8.45 10.83 -20.76
C ASP A 158 -9.06 12.24 -20.62
N GLN A 159 -9.26 12.71 -19.39
CA GLN A 159 -9.78 14.05 -19.12
C GLN A 159 -8.77 15.16 -19.50
N SER A 160 -7.50 14.80 -19.75
CA SER A 160 -6.44 15.72 -20.22
C SER A 160 -6.58 16.13 -21.69
N ARG A 161 -7.76 15.89 -22.30
CA ARG A 161 -8.10 16.31 -23.68
C ARG A 161 -8.50 17.78 -23.76
N PHE A 162 -8.79 18.43 -22.64
CA PHE A 162 -9.09 19.86 -22.60
C PHE A 162 -7.79 20.68 -22.55
N PRO A 163 -7.65 21.73 -23.39
CA PRO A 163 -6.54 22.68 -23.29
C PRO A 163 -6.49 23.23 -21.85
N GLU A 164 -5.29 23.34 -21.27
CA GLU A 164 -5.03 23.78 -19.88
C GLU A 164 -5.32 22.76 -18.75
N TYR A 165 -5.73 21.52 -19.04
CA TYR A 165 -5.95 20.50 -18.02
C TYR A 165 -5.08 19.25 -18.24
N LEU A 166 -4.29 18.88 -17.23
CA LEU A 166 -3.50 17.65 -17.22
C LEU A 166 -3.72 16.87 -15.91
N ALA A 167 -4.21 15.65 -16.05
CA ALA A 167 -4.28 14.69 -14.96
C ALA A 167 -3.41 13.47 -15.29
N SER A 168 -2.52 13.08 -14.37
CA SER A 168 -1.64 11.92 -14.56
C SER A 168 -1.42 11.13 -13.29
N SER A 169 -1.34 9.81 -13.39
CA SER A 169 -0.93 8.90 -12.32
C SER A 169 0.44 8.28 -12.62
N TYR A 170 1.20 7.96 -11.57
CA TYR A 170 2.55 7.42 -11.71
C TYR A 170 2.81 6.25 -10.75
N LEU A 171 3.59 5.26 -11.22
CA LEU A 171 4.11 4.15 -10.42
C LEU A 171 5.63 4.17 -10.50
N VAL A 172 6.28 4.33 -9.34
CA VAL A 172 7.73 4.49 -9.24
C VAL A 172 8.36 3.20 -8.72
N PRO A 173 9.20 2.49 -9.50
CA PRO A 173 10.03 1.42 -8.95
C PRO A 173 11.01 2.01 -7.91
N ARG A 174 11.39 1.22 -6.89
CA ARG A 174 12.41 1.64 -5.92
C ARG A 174 13.65 2.15 -6.65
N TRP A 175 14.00 3.41 -6.39
CA TRP A 175 15.32 3.95 -6.72
C TRP A 175 16.38 3.19 -5.91
N HIS A 176 17.33 2.57 -6.60
CA HIS A 176 18.51 1.99 -5.98
C HIS A 176 19.19 3.11 -5.17
N LYS A 177 19.17 3.03 -3.85
CA LYS A 177 19.93 3.95 -3.00
C LYS A 177 21.41 3.75 -3.31
N ARG A 178 21.98 4.53 -4.23
CA ARG A 178 23.36 4.99 -4.05
C ARG A 178 23.33 6.11 -3.02
N HIS A 179 24.32 6.10 -2.15
CA HIS A 179 24.46 6.88 -0.92
C HIS A 179 23.91 8.31 -0.96
N HIS A 180 23.51 8.77 0.24
CA HIS A 180 23.05 10.09 0.66
C HIS A 180 21.54 10.38 0.64
N SER A 181 21.06 10.56 1.87
CA SER A 181 19.92 11.34 2.30
C SER A 181 19.51 12.45 1.33
N ARG A 182 18.40 12.24 0.61
CA ARG A 182 17.40 13.28 0.28
C ARG A 182 16.01 12.64 0.27
N ARG A 183 15.17 13.01 1.25
CA ARG A 183 13.72 12.84 1.16
C ARG A 183 13.24 13.76 0.04
N ILE A 184 12.73 13.20 -1.05
CA ILE A 184 11.79 13.93 -1.91
C ILE A 184 10.41 13.67 -1.29
N VAL A 185 9.93 14.66 -0.55
CA VAL A 185 8.52 14.77 -0.17
C VAL A 185 7.80 15.25 -1.43
N ALA A 186 6.75 14.53 -1.86
CA ALA A 186 5.83 15.06 -2.85
C ALA A 186 5.13 16.28 -2.23
N GLY A 187 5.51 17.48 -2.67
CA GLY A 187 4.83 18.72 -2.33
C GLY A 187 3.54 18.84 -3.13
N ARG A 188 2.47 19.24 -2.44
CA ARG A 188 1.22 19.73 -3.04
C ARG A 188 1.54 21.02 -3.81
N LEU A 189 1.27 21.07 -5.12
CA LEU A 189 1.21 22.35 -5.82
C LEU A 189 0.02 23.14 -5.23
N PRO A 190 0.22 24.39 -4.78
CA PRO A 190 -0.84 25.16 -4.15
C PRO A 190 -1.87 25.61 -5.19
N GLY A 191 -3.15 25.40 -4.88
CA GLY A 191 -4.26 26.03 -5.59
C GLY A 191 -5.04 25.12 -6.54
N MET A 192 -5.71 24.09 -6.02
CA MET A 192 -6.96 23.58 -6.61
C MET A 192 -7.85 23.05 -5.47
N GLU A 193 -8.74 23.90 -5.00
CA GLU A 193 -9.92 23.49 -4.25
C GLU A 193 -10.90 22.94 -5.27
N GLY A 194 -11.03 21.61 -5.29
CA GLY A 194 -11.91 20.89 -6.18
C GLY A 194 -12.51 19.75 -5.40
N ASP A 195 -13.78 19.91 -5.02
CA ASP A 195 -14.57 18.90 -4.34
C ASP A 195 -14.58 17.60 -5.13
N ALA A 196 -13.95 16.57 -4.57
CA ALA A 196 -14.05 15.20 -5.06
C ALA A 196 -15.43 14.64 -4.67
N GLN A 197 -16.48 15.06 -5.36
CA GLN A 197 -17.80 14.43 -5.31
C GLN A 197 -17.98 13.52 -6.53
N GLY A 198 -18.27 12.24 -6.25
CA GLY A 198 -18.71 11.23 -7.22
C GLY A 198 -17.68 10.11 -7.39
N ILE A 199 -18.00 8.82 -7.28
CA ILE A 199 -19.28 8.10 -7.36
C ILE A 199 -19.16 6.92 -6.39
N TRP A 200 -20.06 6.83 -5.41
CA TRP A 200 -20.13 5.70 -4.48
C TRP A 200 -20.80 4.53 -5.18
N GLY A 201 -19.99 3.60 -5.69
CA GLY A 201 -20.47 2.26 -6.04
C GLY A 201 -20.43 1.40 -4.79
N SER A 202 -21.57 1.13 -4.18
CA SER A 202 -21.69 0.15 -3.10
C SER A 202 -21.22 -1.22 -3.63
N MET A 203 -20.12 -1.75 -3.09
CA MET A 203 -19.69 -3.12 -3.38
C MET A 203 -20.78 -4.07 -2.83
N GLY A 204 -21.62 -4.59 -3.73
CA GLY A 204 -22.63 -5.58 -3.39
C GLY A 204 -21.98 -6.89 -2.91
N HIS A 205 -22.64 -7.55 -1.96
CA HIS A 205 -22.33 -8.92 -1.56
C HIS A 205 -22.38 -9.85 -2.78
N VAL A 206 -21.22 -10.36 -3.22
CA VAL A 206 -21.14 -11.38 -4.27
C VAL A 206 -20.63 -12.68 -3.64
N LYS A 207 -21.42 -13.74 -3.77
CA LYS A 207 -21.14 -15.08 -3.22
C LYS A 207 -19.82 -15.66 -3.78
N PRO A 208 -19.00 -16.32 -2.95
CA PRO A 208 -17.70 -16.84 -3.36
C PRO A 208 -17.82 -18.33 -3.71
N THR A 209 -18.05 -18.72 -4.97
CA THR A 209 -17.93 -20.16 -5.32
C THR A 209 -17.34 -20.51 -6.69
N ASN A 210 -17.17 -19.59 -7.66
CA ASN A 210 -16.94 -20.04 -9.05
C ASN A 210 -15.78 -19.38 -9.81
N TRP A 211 -15.01 -18.47 -9.23
CA TRP A 211 -14.11 -17.63 -10.03
C TRP A 211 -12.61 -17.92 -9.88
N CYS A 212 -12.21 -18.74 -8.90
CA CYS A 212 -10.80 -18.96 -8.57
C CYS A 212 -10.60 -20.35 -7.94
N THR A 213 -10.75 -21.42 -8.71
CA THR A 213 -10.40 -22.81 -8.31
C THR A 213 -9.28 -23.34 -9.17
#